data_AF-A0A2X1QSS4-F1
#
_entry.id   AF-A0A2X1QSS4-F1
#
_cell.length_a   1.000
_cell.length_b   1.000
_cell.length_c   1.000
_cell.angle_alpha   90.00
_cell.angle_beta   90.00
_cell.angle_gamma   90.00
#
_symmetry.space_group_name_H-M   'P 1'
#
loop_
_entity.id
_entity.type
_entity.pdbx_description
1 polymer ?
#
loop_
_entity_poly.entity_id
_entity_poly.type
_entity_poly.pdbx_seq_one_letter_code
_entity_poly.pdbx_strand_id
1 'polypeptide(L)' 'MKKIMLCCSAGMSTSLLMKKMIAEAEQRGLPVEINAYGVAEFAEQVGHYQVVLLGRR' A
#
# COMPACT_ATOMS: atom_id res chain seq x y z
N MET A 1 5.98 -10.28 -9.42
CA MET A 1 5.62 -9.72 -8.10
C MET A 1 4.60 -8.61 -8.34
N LYS A 2 3.42 -8.65 -7.73
CA LYS A 2 2.41 -7.59 -7.90
C LYS A 2 2.69 -6.46 -6.91
N LYS A 3 2.74 -5.22 -7.38
CA LYS A 3 2.99 -4.03 -6.56
C LYS A 3 1.68 -3.31 -6.26
N ILE A 4 1.38 -3.18 -4.98
CA ILE A 4 0.17 -2.55 -4.44
C ILE A 4 0.57 -1.30 -3.64
N MET A 5 -0.03 -0.18 -3.98
CA MET A 5 0.13 1.07 -3.26
C MET A 5 -1.09 1.31 -2.38
N LEU A 6 -0.90 1.65 -1.11
CA LEU A 6 -1.93 2.25 -0.27
C LEU A 6 -1.70 3.76 -0.19
N CYS A 7 -2.76 4.54 -0.37
CA CYS A 7 -2.72 5.99 -0.20
C CYS A 7 -3.87 6.44 0.71
N CYS A 8 -3.55 7.24 1.72
CA CYS A 8 -4.52 7.85 2.62
C CYS A 8 -4.08 9.26 3.01
N SER A 9 -5.02 10.16 3.29
CA SER A 9 -4.70 11.52 3.73
C SER A 9 -4.19 11.59 5.18
N ALA A 10 -4.27 10.50 5.94
CA ALA A 10 -3.85 10.40 7.34
C ALA A 10 -2.72 9.37 7.46
N GLY A 11 -1.46 9.83 7.43
CA GLY A 11 -0.26 8.99 7.34
C GLY A 11 -0.01 7.95 8.44
N MET A 12 -0.83 7.88 9.51
CA MET A 12 -0.63 6.94 10.61
C MET A 12 -1.45 5.64 10.53
N SER A 13 -2.70 5.67 10.04
CA SER A 13 -3.57 4.48 10.02
C SER A 13 -3.26 3.50 8.88
N THR A 14 -2.73 4.01 7.77
CA THR A 14 -2.34 3.23 6.58
C THR A 14 -1.17 2.28 6.84
N SER A 15 -0.24 2.69 7.72
CA SER A 15 0.96 1.90 8.04
C SER A 15 0.63 0.63 8.83
N LEU A 16 -0.42 0.65 9.66
CA LEU A 16 -0.85 -0.55 10.40
C LEU A 16 -1.54 -1.56 9.47
N LEU A 17 -2.38 -1.08 8.56
CA LEU A 17 -3.03 -1.93 7.56
C LEU A 17 -2.00 -2.55 6.61
N MET A 18 -1.05 -1.76 6.11
CA MET A 18 0.06 -2.24 5.28
C MET A 18 0.79 -3.41 5.95
N LYS A 19 1.20 -3.27 7.22
CA LYS A 19 1.88 -4.34 7.96
C LYS A 19 1.06 -5.62 8.05
N LYS A 20 -0.25 -5.52 8.31
CA LYS A 20 -1.15 -6.69 8.35
C LYS A 20 -1.28 -7.35 6.97
N MET A 21 -1.37 -6.57 5.90
CA MET A 21 -1.44 -7.10 4.55
C MET A 21 -0.16 -7.81 4.13
N ILE A 22 1.01 -7.30 4.53
CA ILE A 22 2.31 -7.97 4.30
C ILE A 22 2.35 -9.30 5.03
N ALA A 23 2.01 -9.32 6.33
CA ALA A 23 2.01 -10.55 7.12
C ALA A 23 1.05 -11.62 6.54
N GLU A 24 -0.14 -11.22 6.08
CA GLU A 24 -1.09 -12.11 5.42
C GLU A 24 -0.57 -12.64 4.08
N ALA A 25 0.07 -11.77 3.29
CA ALA A 25 0.68 -12.17 2.03
C ALA A 25 1.79 -13.20 2.23
N GLU A 26 2.64 -13.01 3.24
CA GLU A 26 3.68 -13.96 3.64
C GLU A 26 3.07 -15.30 4.07
N GLN A 27 2.04 -15.29 4.93
CA GLN A 27 1.33 -16.51 5.36
C GLN A 27 0.73 -17.29 4.19
N ARG A 28 0.25 -16.58 3.17
CA ARG A 28 -0.34 -17.18 1.97
C ARG A 28 0.67 -17.49 0.86
N GLY A 29 1.96 -17.19 1.05
CA GLY A 29 2.99 -17.36 0.02
C GLY A 29 2.74 -16.52 -1.24
N LEU A 30 2.07 -15.37 -1.11
CA LEU A 30 1.74 -14.50 -2.22
C LEU A 30 2.92 -13.57 -2.56
N PRO A 31 3.42 -13.57 -3.81
CA PRO A 31 4.53 -12.70 -4.21
C PRO A 31 4.01 -11.29 -4.54
N VAL A 32 3.75 -10.52 -3.48
CA VAL A 32 3.26 -9.13 -3.55
C VAL A 32 4.16 -8.17 -2.78
N GLU A 33 4.28 -6.96 -3.30
CA GLU A 33 4.96 -5.83 -2.68
C GLU A 33 3.89 -4.80 -2.31
N ILE A 34 3.86 -4.38 -1.05
CA ILE A 34 2.81 -3.51 -0.53
C ILE A 34 3.48 -2.34 0.19
N ASN A 35 3.25 -1.12 -0.27
CA ASN A 35 3.80 0.09 0.35
C ASN A 35 2.71 1.14 0.55
N ALA A 36 2.88 1.99 1.56
CA ALA A 36 1.95 3.06 1.89
C ALA A 36 2.64 4.43 1.72
N TYR A 37 1.94 5.36 1.09
CA TYR A 37 2.43 6.73 0.86
C TYR A 37 1.37 7.77 1.20
N GLY A 38 1.83 8.98 1.50
CA GLY A 38 0.96 10.14 1.63
C GLY A 38 0.43 10.61 0.27
N VAL A 39 -0.62 11.45 0.31
CA VAL A 39 -1.16 12.10 -0.89
C VAL A 39 -0.11 12.96 -1.61
N ALA A 40 0.81 13.57 -0.86
CA ALA A 40 1.90 14.38 -1.41
C ALA A 40 2.82 13.58 -2.35
N GLU A 41 3.06 12.30 -2.05
CA GLU A 41 3.95 11.43 -2.82
C GLU A 41 3.19 10.68 -3.93
N PHE A 42 1.87 10.85 -4.03
CA PHE A 42 1.04 10.03 -4.91
C PHE A 42 1.44 10.17 -6.38
N ALA A 43 1.61 11.40 -6.87
CA ALA A 43 1.91 11.67 -8.27
C ALA A 43 3.25 11.07 -8.71
N GLU A 44 4.23 11.02 -7.80
CA GLU A 44 5.55 10.44 -8.04
C GLU A 44 5.50 8.91 -8.01
N GLN A 45 4.74 8.34 -7.07
CA GLN A 45 4.76 6.90 -6.82
C GLN A 45 3.81 6.11 -7.71
N VAL A 46 2.65 6.66 -8.09
CA VAL A 46 1.55 5.92 -8.73
C VAL A 46 1.97 5.13 -9.97
N GLY A 47 2.91 5.67 -10.78
CA GLY A 47 3.40 5.01 -11.99
C GLY A 47 4.20 3.72 -11.75
N HIS A 48 4.67 3.49 -10.52
CA HIS A 48 5.45 2.30 -10.15
C HIS A 48 4.58 1.12 -9.68
N TYR A 49 3.28 1.35 -9.47
CA TYR A 49 2.36 0.37 -8.90
C TYR A 49 1.29 -0.06 -9.90
N GLN A 50 0.83 -1.30 -9.78
CA GLN A 50 -0.22 -1.82 -10.67
C GLN A 50 -1.62 -1.58 -10.12
N VAL A 51 -1.73 -1.47 -8.80
CA VAL A 51 -3.01 -1.24 -8.11
C VAL A 51 -2.77 -0.20 -7.03
N VAL A 52 -3.66 0.79 -6.98
CA VAL A 52 -3.70 1.76 -5.88
C VAL A 52 -5.00 1.61 -5.11
N LEU A 53 -4.87 1.44 -3.80
CA LEU A 53 -5.97 1.36 -2.85
C LEU A 53 -6.05 2.68 -2.09
N LEU A 54 -7.19 3.35 -2.23
CA LEU A 54 -7.47 4.61 -1.55
C LEU A 54 -8.19 4.35 -0.23
N GLY A 55 -7.60 4.80 0.87
CA GLY A 55 -8.24 4.77 2.19
C GLY A 55 -9.41 5.74 2.27
N ARG A 56 -10.48 5.34 2.94
CA ARG A 56 -11.61 6.21 3.28
C ARG A 56 -11.21 7.20 4.39
N ARG A 57 -11.75 8.43 4.36
CA ARG A 57 -11.72 9.37 5.50
C ARG A 57 -12.54 8.87 6.69
#